data_AF-R2TI96-F1
#
_entry.id   AF-R2TI96-F1
#
_cell.length_a   1.000
_cell.length_b   1.000
_cell.length_c   1.000
_cell.angle_alpha   90.00
_cell.angle_beta   90.00
_cell.angle_gamma   90.00
#
_symmetry.space_group_name_H-M   'P 1'
#
loop_
_entity.id
_entity.type
_entity.pdbx_description
1 polymer ?
#
loop_
_entity_poly.entity_id
_entity_poly.type
_entity_poly.pdbx_seq_one_letter_code
_entity_poly.pdbx_strand_id
1 'polypeptide(L)'
;MKHVRDRHYNPSKNAGQFTIPESDLKNILQSKPVVNTPVKQIESGGVERVIDIGKNVGTVKPSLGGQPTTWIKVITDKAGNIITTYPVPKP
;
A
#
# COMPACT_ATOMS: atom_id res chain seq x y z
N MET A 1 -1.05 1.92 11.42
CA MET A 1 -2.32 2.26 10.72
C MET A 1 -2.68 3.75 10.71
N LYS A 2 -2.52 4.51 11.82
CA LYS A 2 -2.85 5.95 11.85
C LYS A 2 -2.26 6.74 10.67
N HIS A 3 -0.96 6.58 10.40
CA HIS A 3 -0.29 7.21 9.26
C HIS A 3 -0.96 6.89 7.91
N VAL A 4 -1.34 5.63 7.68
CA VAL A 4 -1.98 5.19 6.44
C VAL A 4 -3.33 5.87 6.27
N ARG A 5 -4.13 5.94 7.33
CA ARG A 5 -5.42 6.66 7.31
C ARG A 5 -5.22 8.15 7.00
N ASP A 6 -4.36 8.82 7.76
CA ASP A 6 -4.19 10.28 7.68
C ASP A 6 -3.67 10.73 6.30
N ARG A 7 -2.95 9.85 5.58
CA ARG A 7 -2.29 10.16 4.31
C ARG A 7 -2.96 9.55 3.08
N HIS A 8 -3.41 8.30 3.16
CA HIS A 8 -3.87 7.47 2.04
C HIS A 8 -5.38 7.20 2.07
N TYR A 9 -6.10 7.79 3.03
CA TYR A 9 -7.56 7.91 3.05
C TYR A 9 -8.01 9.38 3.17
N ASN A 10 -7.14 10.30 2.77
CA ASN A 10 -7.38 11.72 2.86
C ASN A 10 -7.15 12.35 1.48
N PRO A 11 -8.23 12.64 0.72
CA PRO A 11 -8.12 13.12 -0.66
C PRO A 11 -7.44 14.48 -0.78
N SER A 12 -7.30 15.24 0.32
CA SER A 12 -6.51 16.49 0.33
C SER A 12 -4.99 16.25 0.24
N LYS A 13 -4.52 15.02 0.41
CA LYS A 13 -3.09 14.67 0.36
C LYS A 13 -2.70 14.26 -1.05
N ASN A 14 -1.62 14.84 -1.55
CA ASN A 14 -0.98 14.42 -2.80
C ASN A 14 -0.21 13.09 -2.60
N ALA A 15 -0.95 12.01 -2.51
CA ALA A 15 -0.49 10.63 -2.32
C ALA A 15 -1.45 9.67 -3.04
N GLY A 16 -1.04 8.42 -3.25
CA GLY A 16 -1.98 7.38 -3.67
C GLY A 16 -3.08 7.22 -2.62
N GLN A 17 -4.33 7.11 -3.04
CA GLN A 17 -5.49 7.07 -2.16
C GLN A 17 -6.18 5.72 -2.28
N PHE A 18 -6.38 5.04 -1.16
CA PHE A 18 -7.24 3.86 -1.11
C PHE A 18 -8.69 4.27 -1.33
N THR A 19 -9.40 3.47 -2.12
CA THR A 19 -10.85 3.59 -2.31
C THR A 19 -11.61 2.46 -1.64
N ILE A 20 -10.91 1.39 -1.22
CA ILE A 20 -11.47 0.28 -0.45
C ILE A 20 -11.57 0.63 1.05
N PRO A 21 -12.52 0.07 1.81
CA PRO A 21 -12.59 0.26 3.26
C PRO A 21 -11.29 -0.09 3.99
N GLU A 22 -11.00 0.58 5.12
CA GLU A 22 -9.81 0.28 5.92
C GLU A 22 -9.83 -1.17 6.47
N SER A 23 -11.01 -1.71 6.75
CA SER A 23 -11.19 -3.13 7.13
C SER A 23 -10.68 -4.07 6.05
N ASP A 24 -10.99 -3.77 4.78
CA ASP A 24 -10.60 -4.58 3.65
C ASP A 24 -9.09 -4.51 3.43
N LEU A 25 -8.51 -3.32 3.57
CA LEU A 25 -7.07 -3.15 3.54
C LEU A 25 -6.38 -3.97 4.63
N LYS A 26 -6.90 -3.97 5.87
CA LYS A 26 -6.34 -4.79 6.96
C LYS A 26 -6.38 -6.28 6.63
N ASN A 27 -7.50 -6.77 6.12
CA ASN A 27 -7.65 -8.17 5.71
C ASN A 27 -6.68 -8.54 4.58
N ILE A 28 -6.50 -7.66 3.59
CA ILE A 28 -5.53 -7.84 2.50
C ILE A 28 -4.11 -7.93 3.06
N LEU A 29 -3.70 -7.00 3.93
CA LEU A 29 -2.35 -6.95 4.49
C LEU A 29 -2.00 -8.18 5.34
N GLN A 30 -2.99 -8.83 5.94
CA GLN A 30 -2.83 -10.04 6.75
C GLN A 30 -2.98 -11.34 5.94
N SER A 31 -3.37 -11.25 4.66
CA SER A 31 -3.62 -12.42 3.85
C SER A 31 -2.32 -13.17 3.54
N LYS A 32 -2.39 -14.52 3.52
CA LYS A 32 -1.23 -15.38 3.22
C LYS A 32 -0.53 -15.00 1.90
N PRO A 33 -1.24 -14.69 0.79
CA PRO A 33 -0.58 -14.29 -0.46
C PRO A 33 0.28 -13.03 -0.31
N VAL A 34 -0.22 -12.03 0.44
CA VAL A 34 0.50 -10.76 0.67
C VAL A 34 1.69 -10.95 1.59
N VAL A 35 1.51 -11.67 2.70
CA VAL A 35 2.58 -11.92 3.69
C VAL A 35 3.70 -12.76 3.09
N ASN A 36 3.38 -13.73 2.23
CA ASN A 36 4.36 -14.61 1.59
C ASN A 36 4.98 -14.03 0.32
N THR A 37 4.61 -12.81 -0.11
CA THR A 37 5.23 -12.18 -1.27
C THR A 37 6.72 -11.90 -0.97
N PRO A 38 7.64 -12.21 -1.90
CA PRO A 38 9.06 -11.87 -1.75
C PRO A 38 9.25 -10.40 -1.40
N VAL A 39 10.21 -10.15 -0.51
CA VAL A 39 10.52 -8.81 -0.03
C VAL A 39 11.86 -8.32 -0.54
N LYS A 40 11.98 -7.02 -0.69
CA LYS A 40 13.24 -6.33 -0.95
C LYS A 40 13.61 -5.50 0.28
N GLN A 41 14.85 -5.64 0.75
CA GLN A 41 15.36 -4.78 1.81
C GLN A 41 15.58 -3.37 1.28
N ILE A 42 15.21 -2.36 2.07
CA ILE A 42 15.41 -0.95 1.74
C ILE A 42 16.41 -0.30 2.69
N GLU A 43 17.07 0.76 2.26
CA GLU A 43 18.16 1.43 2.98
C GLU A 43 17.78 1.88 4.40
N SER A 44 16.50 2.22 4.61
CA SER A 44 15.97 2.60 5.93
C SER A 44 15.88 1.44 6.94
N GLY A 45 16.31 0.23 6.56
CA GLY A 45 16.32 -0.95 7.41
C GLY A 45 15.00 -1.73 7.45
N GLY A 46 13.98 -1.24 6.75
CA GLY A 46 12.72 -1.96 6.52
C GLY A 46 12.77 -2.90 5.32
N VAL A 47 11.61 -3.46 4.99
CA VAL A 47 11.40 -4.26 3.79
C VAL A 47 10.21 -3.73 2.99
N GLU A 48 10.34 -3.72 1.67
CA GLU A 48 9.28 -3.37 0.74
C GLU A 48 8.78 -4.59 -0.05
N ARG A 49 7.49 -4.57 -0.37
CA ARG A 49 6.87 -5.48 -1.35
C ARG A 49 5.86 -4.70 -2.19
N VAL A 50 5.79 -5.00 -3.49
CA VAL A 50 4.84 -4.39 -4.43
C VAL A 50 4.00 -5.51 -5.03
N ILE A 51 2.69 -5.44 -4.84
CA ILE A 51 1.79 -6.58 -5.01
C ILE A 51 0.58 -6.15 -5.82
N ASP A 52 0.20 -6.97 -6.80
CA ASP A 52 -1.10 -6.91 -7.45
C ASP A 52 -2.16 -7.60 -6.58
N ILE A 53 -3.17 -6.86 -6.17
CA ILE A 53 -4.29 -7.38 -5.35
C ILE A 53 -5.36 -8.05 -6.23
N GLY A 54 -5.28 -7.91 -7.56
CA GLY A 54 -6.21 -8.53 -8.52
C GLY A 54 -7.59 -7.86 -8.57
N LYS A 55 -7.82 -6.83 -7.75
CA LYS A 55 -9.00 -5.96 -7.78
C LYS A 55 -8.57 -4.52 -7.56
N ASN A 56 -9.38 -3.58 -8.03
CA ASN A 56 -9.12 -2.16 -7.82
C ASN A 56 -9.09 -1.85 -6.32
N VAL A 57 -8.02 -1.22 -5.85
CA VAL A 57 -7.81 -0.89 -4.43
C VAL A 57 -7.78 0.61 -4.17
N GLY A 58 -7.64 1.42 -5.21
CA GLY A 58 -7.39 2.84 -5.05
C GLY A 58 -6.93 3.53 -6.32
N THR A 59 -6.49 4.76 -6.14
CA THR A 59 -5.91 5.60 -7.19
C THR A 59 -4.44 5.87 -6.89
N VAL A 60 -3.66 5.91 -7.95
CA VAL A 60 -2.26 6.33 -7.91
C VAL A 60 -2.18 7.80 -7.48
N LYS A 61 -1.04 8.22 -6.90
CA LYS A 61 -0.76 9.63 -6.61
C LYS A 61 -1.10 10.53 -7.83
N PRO A 62 -1.78 11.68 -7.64
CA PRO A 62 -2.16 12.57 -8.74
C PRO A 62 -0.99 12.99 -9.65
N SER A 63 0.19 13.26 -9.07
CA SER A 63 1.39 13.61 -9.85
C SER A 63 1.93 12.49 -10.74
N LEU A 64 1.38 11.28 -10.65
CA LEU A 64 1.70 10.11 -11.48
C LEU A 64 0.49 9.69 -12.35
N GLY A 65 -0.49 10.58 -12.55
CA GLY A 65 -1.63 10.38 -13.44
C GLY A 65 -2.96 10.03 -12.77
N GLY A 66 -2.98 9.78 -11.45
CA GLY A 66 -4.22 9.64 -10.68
C GLY A 66 -5.10 8.43 -11.03
N GLN A 67 -4.62 7.53 -11.88
CA GLN A 67 -5.42 6.44 -12.42
C GLN A 67 -5.77 5.40 -11.36
N PRO A 68 -6.90 4.69 -11.50
CA PRO A 68 -7.20 3.52 -10.67
C PRO A 68 -6.11 2.46 -10.80
N THR A 69 -5.87 1.71 -9.73
CA THR A 69 -4.84 0.66 -9.69
C THR A 69 -5.27 -0.53 -8.84
N THR A 70 -4.74 -1.70 -9.18
CA THR A 70 -4.82 -2.92 -8.38
C THR A 70 -3.57 -3.15 -7.53
N TRP A 71 -2.54 -2.31 -7.73
CA TRP A 71 -1.22 -2.49 -7.15
C TRP A 71 -1.03 -1.66 -5.89
N ILE A 72 -0.45 -2.27 -4.85
CA ILE A 72 -0.03 -1.59 -3.62
C ILE A 72 1.45 -1.78 -3.37
N LYS A 73 2.07 -0.77 -2.77
CA LYS A 73 3.34 -0.92 -2.06
C LYS A 73 3.08 -1.10 -0.57
N VAL A 74 3.75 -2.04 0.05
CA VAL A 74 3.73 -2.27 1.51
C VAL A 74 5.15 -2.16 2.02
N ILE A 75 5.36 -1.34 3.05
CA ILE A 75 6.64 -1.18 3.74
C ILE A 75 6.43 -1.56 5.20
N THR A 76 7.21 -2.53 5.66
CA THR A 76 7.23 -2.98 7.06
C THR A 76 8.61 -2.81 7.67
N ASP A 77 8.68 -2.73 8.99
CA ASP A 77 9.93 -2.94 9.71
C ASP A 77 10.33 -4.44 9.70
N LYS A 78 11.45 -4.77 10.34
CA LYS A 78 11.95 -6.16 10.44
C LYS A 78 11.06 -7.07 11.30
N ALA A 79 10.23 -6.50 12.18
CA ALA A 79 9.28 -7.23 13.01
C ALA A 79 7.92 -7.44 12.31
N GLY A 80 7.74 -6.89 11.10
CA GLY A 80 6.50 -6.99 10.34
C GLY A 80 5.48 -5.89 10.64
N ASN A 81 5.82 -4.89 11.45
CA ASN A 81 4.91 -3.77 11.70
C ASN A 81 4.82 -2.89 10.45
N ILE A 82 3.60 -2.49 10.07
CA ILE A 82 3.36 -1.60 8.93
C ILE A 82 3.91 -0.21 9.24
N ILE A 83 4.94 0.19 8.50
CA ILE A 83 5.43 1.58 8.45
C ILE A 83 4.47 2.39 7.58
N THR A 84 4.23 1.92 6.35
CA THR A 84 3.24 2.51 5.43
C THR A 84 2.78 1.52 4.37
N THR A 85 1.65 1.81 3.74
CA THR A 85 1.19 1.14 2.53
C THR A 85 0.33 2.09 1.72
N TYR A 86 0.38 2.00 0.40
CA TYR A 86 -0.39 2.86 -0.49
C TYR A 86 -0.52 2.31 -1.91
N PRO A 87 -1.55 2.71 -2.66
CA PRO A 87 -1.69 2.38 -4.08
C PRO A 87 -0.57 3.00 -4.93
N VAL A 88 -0.07 2.23 -5.89
CA VAL A 88 1.03 2.60 -6.79
C VAL A 88 0.70 2.26 -8.24
N PRO A 89 1.40 2.84 -9.24
CA PRO A 89 1.29 2.36 -10.61
C PRO A 89 1.68 0.87 -10.69
N LYS A 90 1.24 0.20 -11.75
CA LYS A 90 1.82 -1.09 -12.13
C LYS A 90 3.35 -0.90 -12.29
N PRO A 91 4.18 -1.78 -11.68
CA PRO A 91 5.64 -1.71 -11.78
C PRO A 91 6.17 -1.79 -13.20
#